data_AF-A0A804RSC4-F1
#
_entry.id   AF-A0A804RSC4-F1
#
_cell.length_a   1.000
_cell.length_b   1.000
_cell.length_c   1.000
_cell.angle_alpha   90.00
_cell.angle_beta   90.00
_cell.angle_gamma   90.00
#
_symmetry.space_group_name_H-M   'P 1'
#
loop_
_entity.id
_entity.type
_entity.pdbx_description
1 polymer ?
#
loop_
_entity_poly.entity_id
_entity_poly.type
_entity_poly.pdbx_seq_one_letter_code
_entity_poly.pdbx_strand_id
1 'polypeptide(L)'
;MKFPVFHRNHPCVGSKGTPDDQMKADTSIDLIEDTNINKFLFLMPINIGTPPVMNLVGIDTGSTLSWVQCRPCEPHCHKQAAKAGQIFDPSRSTTFRRAGCNSRECFVVKDALKLEFANCMEKVNTCLYSMIYEGGWAYTASKVVWDNLIIGTNISLSFMFGCSLDVEYGNYKEAGTVGFGTTSISFFEQVSSQINYKAFSYCLPSNETTTGYMNLGDYSGQGAHVLYTPLFQSTFTKTYSLTVEGIVANG
;
A
#
# COMPACT_ATOMS: atom_id res chain seq x y z
N MET A 1 14.20 -2.66 -26.66
CA MET A 1 13.66 -1.47 -25.95
C MET A 1 14.44 -1.31 -24.66
N LYS A 2 14.97 -0.12 -24.34
CA LYS A 2 15.56 0.12 -23.01
C LYS A 2 14.40 0.31 -22.04
N PHE A 3 14.16 -0.68 -21.18
CA PHE A 3 13.31 -0.54 -20.00
C PHE A 3 13.65 0.77 -19.27
N PRO A 4 12.71 1.46 -18.60
CA PRO A 4 13.10 2.51 -17.67
C PRO A 4 14.04 1.88 -16.63
N VAL A 5 15.31 2.25 -16.68
CA VAL A 5 16.31 1.84 -15.71
C VAL A 5 16.00 2.62 -14.43
N PHE A 6 15.33 1.98 -13.48
CA PHE A 6 15.14 2.54 -12.15
C PHE A 6 16.48 2.46 -11.40
N HIS A 7 17.28 3.51 -11.44
CA HIS A 7 18.45 3.65 -10.58
C HIS A 7 18.22 4.76 -9.56
N ARG A 8 18.80 4.63 -8.35
CA ARG A 8 18.62 5.61 -7.26
C ARG A 8 18.99 7.04 -7.67
N ASN A 9 19.90 7.22 -8.63
CA ASN A 9 20.35 8.53 -9.10
C ASN A 9 19.62 9.00 -10.38
N HIS A 10 18.44 8.45 -10.69
CA HIS A 10 17.72 8.80 -11.91
C HIS A 10 17.37 10.30 -11.90
N PRO A 11 17.46 11.03 -13.03
CA PRO A 11 17.17 12.47 -13.09
C PRO A 11 15.78 12.91 -12.59
N CYS A 12 14.86 11.95 -12.43
CA CYS A 12 13.56 12.20 -11.82
C CYS A 12 13.66 12.55 -10.32
N VAL A 13 14.74 12.14 -9.63
CA VAL A 13 15.00 12.43 -8.22
C VAL A 13 15.72 13.76 -8.13
N GLY A 14 15.05 14.80 -7.64
CA GLY A 14 15.63 16.14 -7.39
C GLY A 14 15.01 17.28 -8.22
N SER A 15 14.28 16.97 -9.30
CA SER A 15 13.45 17.94 -10.00
C SER A 15 11.99 17.76 -9.56
N LYS A 16 11.52 18.58 -8.60
CA LYS A 16 10.10 18.94 -8.60
C LYS A 16 9.88 19.57 -9.98
N GLY A 17 9.23 18.81 -10.86
CA GLY A 17 9.22 19.18 -12.27
C GLY A 17 8.50 20.51 -12.48
N THR A 18 8.77 21.09 -13.65
CA THR A 18 8.31 22.42 -14.04
C THR A 18 6.79 22.52 -14.09
N PRO A 19 6.19 23.73 -13.99
CA PRO A 19 4.73 23.94 -13.88
C PRO A 19 3.83 23.33 -14.98
N ASP A 20 4.37 22.86 -16.11
CA ASP A 20 3.61 22.05 -17.10
C ASP A 20 3.24 20.63 -16.57
N ASP A 21 3.64 20.31 -15.34
CA ASP A 21 3.33 19.07 -14.59
C ASP A 21 1.90 19.01 -14.00
N GLN A 22 0.90 19.67 -14.58
CA GLN A 22 -0.44 19.73 -13.97
C GLN A 22 -1.12 18.35 -13.81
N MET A 23 -0.87 17.37 -14.68
CA MET A 23 -1.34 15.99 -14.49
C MET A 23 -0.53 15.19 -13.45
N LYS A 24 0.71 15.60 -13.15
CA LYS A 24 1.56 14.99 -12.12
C LYS A 24 1.09 15.34 -10.72
N ALA A 25 0.39 16.46 -10.54
CA ALA A 25 0.06 16.96 -9.21
C ALA A 25 -1.00 16.09 -8.50
N ASP A 26 -2.03 15.63 -9.22
CA ASP A 26 -3.23 15.18 -8.50
C ASP A 26 -3.15 13.78 -7.88
N THR A 27 -2.37 12.90 -8.50
CA THR A 27 -2.21 11.50 -8.08
C THR A 27 -0.82 11.19 -7.53
N SER A 28 0.06 12.19 -7.44
CA SER A 28 1.42 11.99 -6.95
C SER A 28 1.41 11.81 -5.43
N ILE A 29 2.00 10.71 -4.99
CA ILE A 29 2.18 10.36 -3.59
C ILE A 29 3.67 10.42 -3.28
N ASP A 30 4.06 11.14 -2.24
CA ASP A 30 5.46 11.21 -1.81
C ASP A 30 5.99 9.84 -1.41
N LEU A 31 7.18 9.51 -1.87
CA LEU A 31 7.92 8.32 -1.47
C LEU A 31 9.11 8.71 -0.60
N ILE A 32 9.24 8.06 0.55
CA ILE A 32 10.20 8.40 1.59
C ILE A 32 11.08 7.18 1.90
N GLU A 33 12.37 7.42 2.10
CA GLU A 33 13.29 6.48 2.72
C GLU A 33 13.54 6.95 4.16
N ASP A 34 13.34 6.06 5.13
CA ASP A 34 13.58 6.35 6.54
C ASP A 34 14.02 5.07 7.26
N THR A 35 15.34 4.87 7.33
CA THR A 35 15.95 3.65 7.87
C THR A 35 15.75 3.51 9.39
N ASN A 36 15.30 4.56 10.08
CA ASN A 36 14.90 4.50 11.48
C ASN A 36 13.49 3.92 11.67
N ILE A 37 12.68 3.90 10.60
CA ILE A 37 11.36 3.27 10.55
C ILE A 37 11.46 1.89 9.93
N ASN A 38 11.93 1.80 8.69
CA ASN A 38 12.10 0.53 7.98
C ASN A 38 13.34 0.61 7.09
N LYS A 39 14.22 -0.39 7.19
CA LYS A 39 15.49 -0.44 6.44
C LYS A 39 15.36 -1.07 5.05
N PHE A 40 14.21 -1.66 4.73
CA PHE A 40 13.98 -2.46 3.53
C PHE A 40 12.90 -1.88 2.62
N LEU A 41 11.89 -1.24 3.20
CA LEU A 41 10.75 -0.71 2.44
C LEU A 41 10.84 0.80 2.27
N PHE A 42 10.42 1.26 1.09
CA PHE A 42 10.04 2.66 0.90
C PHE A 42 8.66 2.89 1.51
N LEU A 43 8.48 4.09 2.04
CA LEU A 43 7.29 4.49 2.76
C LEU A 43 6.50 5.51 1.94
N MET A 44 5.19 5.53 2.13
CA MET A 44 4.32 6.58 1.59
C MET A 44 3.25 6.98 2.61
N PRO A 45 2.91 8.27 2.71
CA PRO A 45 1.82 8.71 3.56
C PRO A 45 0.47 8.37 2.92
N ILE A 46 -0.44 7.80 3.71
CA ILE A 46 -1.86 7.68 3.37
C ILE A 46 -2.70 8.29 4.49
N ASN A 47 -3.85 8.87 4.17
CA ASN A 47 -4.76 9.37 5.19
C ASN A 47 -6.02 8.50 5.26
N ILE A 48 -6.39 8.05 6.45
CA ILE A 48 -7.56 7.19 6.67
C ILE A 48 -8.51 7.85 7.66
N GLY A 49 -9.81 7.75 7.40
CA GLY A 49 -10.86 8.14 8.33
C GLY A 49 -11.47 9.52 8.08
N THR A 50 -12.51 9.84 8.85
CA THR A 50 -13.14 11.15 8.89
C THR A 50 -13.30 11.60 10.36
N PRO A 51 -12.48 12.55 10.86
CA PRO A 51 -11.45 13.30 10.14
C PRO A 51 -10.26 12.43 9.72
N PRO A 52 -9.52 12.81 8.66
CA PRO A 52 -8.39 12.02 8.15
C PRO A 52 -7.22 11.97 9.14
N VAL A 53 -6.66 10.79 9.31
CA VAL A 53 -5.46 10.52 10.11
C VAL A 53 -4.35 10.02 9.19
N MET A 54 -3.19 10.67 9.22
CA MET A 54 -2.02 10.26 8.46
C MET A 54 -1.43 8.98 9.04
N ASN A 55 -1.14 8.02 8.16
CA ASN A 55 -0.45 6.77 8.42
C ASN A 55 0.69 6.65 7.41
N LEU A 56 1.93 6.59 7.89
CA LEU A 56 3.08 6.33 7.05
C LEU A 56 3.24 4.82 6.90
N VAL A 57 3.02 4.30 5.70
CA VAL A 57 2.91 2.86 5.43
C VAL A 57 4.02 2.38 4.51
N GLY A 58 4.45 1.13 4.70
CA GLY A 58 5.37 0.47 3.78
C GLY A 58 4.68 0.05 2.47
N ILE A 59 5.37 0.21 1.36
CA ILE A 59 4.90 -0.27 0.05
C ILE A 59 5.33 -1.71 -0.15
N ASP A 60 4.35 -2.62 -0.24
CA ASP A 60 4.62 -4.06 -0.33
C ASP A 60 4.02 -4.65 -1.61
N THR A 61 4.89 -4.91 -2.59
CA THR A 61 4.53 -5.58 -3.86
C THR A 61 4.37 -7.09 -3.72
N GLY A 62 4.77 -7.66 -2.58
CA GLY A 62 4.65 -9.07 -2.25
C GLY A 62 3.34 -9.44 -1.56
N SER A 63 2.54 -8.48 -1.10
CA SER A 63 1.28 -8.74 -0.39
C SER A 63 0.04 -8.20 -1.09
N THR A 64 -1.11 -8.76 -0.72
CA THR A 64 -2.41 -8.41 -1.28
C THR A 64 -3.14 -7.40 -0.40
N LEU A 65 -3.57 -7.78 0.80
CA LEU A 65 -4.36 -6.94 1.70
C LEU A 65 -3.48 -5.88 2.38
N SER A 66 -3.87 -4.61 2.24
CA SER A 66 -3.29 -3.52 3.01
C SER A 66 -3.79 -3.55 4.45
N TRP A 67 -2.98 -3.09 5.40
CA TRP A 67 -3.37 -2.98 6.80
C TRP A 67 -2.73 -1.76 7.48
N VAL A 68 -3.38 -1.27 8.53
CA VAL A 68 -2.81 -0.30 9.47
C VAL A 68 -3.07 -0.74 10.91
N GLN A 69 -2.15 -0.38 11.80
CA GLN A 69 -2.34 -0.62 13.22
C GLN A 69 -3.50 0.24 13.77
N CYS A 70 -4.36 -0.41 14.54
CA CYS A 70 -5.59 0.14 15.06
C CYS A 70 -5.67 0.08 16.58
N ARG A 71 -6.56 0.89 17.15
CA ARG A 71 -6.99 0.79 18.55
C ARG A 71 -8.28 -0.03 18.73
N PRO A 72 -8.44 -0.69 19.89
CA PRO A 72 -7.41 -0.96 20.90
C PRO A 72 -6.46 -2.08 20.41
N CYS A 73 -5.14 -1.86 20.49
CA CYS A 73 -4.20 -2.94 20.21
C CYS A 73 -4.28 -4.00 21.31
N GLU A 74 -4.67 -5.22 20.98
CA GLU A 74 -4.73 -6.35 21.89
C GLU A 74 -4.50 -7.65 21.10
N PRO A 75 -3.71 -8.61 21.63
CA PRO A 75 -2.83 -8.50 22.79
C PRO A 75 -1.51 -7.76 22.53
N HIS A 76 -0.98 -7.73 21.30
CA HIS A 76 0.29 -7.09 20.99
C HIS A 76 0.11 -5.81 20.18
N CYS A 77 0.72 -4.73 20.67
CA CYS A 77 0.75 -3.45 19.99
C CYS A 77 2.17 -3.23 19.47
N HIS A 78 2.31 -3.20 18.15
CA HIS A 78 3.54 -2.83 17.48
C HIS A 78 3.98 -1.41 17.89
N LYS A 79 5.28 -1.24 18.15
CA LYS A 79 5.91 0.04 18.53
C LYS A 79 6.04 1.00 17.34
N GLN A 80 4.91 1.51 16.88
CA GLN A 80 4.83 2.49 15.80
C GLN A 80 5.57 3.79 16.17
N ALA A 81 6.40 4.29 15.26
CA ALA A 81 7.10 5.56 15.45
C ALA A 81 6.10 6.72 15.46
N ALA A 82 6.30 7.72 16.33
CA ALA A 82 5.43 8.90 16.37
C ALA A 82 5.37 9.63 15.01
N LYS A 83 6.48 9.65 14.26
CA LYS A 83 6.55 10.21 12.91
C LYS A 83 5.83 9.37 11.84
N ALA A 84 5.48 8.12 12.13
CA ALA A 84 4.65 7.31 11.25
C ALA A 84 3.15 7.62 11.40
N GLY A 85 2.76 8.55 12.28
CA GLY A 85 1.38 8.96 12.53
C GLY A 85 0.84 8.48 13.87
N GLN A 86 -0.38 8.91 14.19
CA GLN A 86 -1.12 8.37 15.34
C GLN A 86 -1.68 7.00 14.97
N ILE A 87 -1.62 6.03 15.89
CA ILE A 87 -2.32 4.75 15.71
C ILE A 87 -3.79 5.03 15.41
N PHE A 88 -4.31 4.45 14.33
CA PHE A 88 -5.67 4.71 13.86
C PHE A 88 -6.70 4.26 14.90
N ASP A 89 -7.69 5.10 15.18
CA ASP A 89 -8.77 4.77 16.11
C ASP A 89 -10.11 4.74 15.37
N PRO A 90 -10.60 3.53 15.03
CA PRO A 90 -11.86 3.36 14.33
C PRO A 90 -13.05 4.06 14.97
N SER A 91 -13.04 4.21 16.30
CA SER A 91 -14.15 4.84 17.04
C SER A 91 -14.24 6.35 16.81
N ARG A 92 -13.16 6.96 16.32
CA ARG A 92 -13.07 8.40 16.04
C ARG A 92 -13.40 8.76 14.59
N SER A 93 -13.62 7.78 13.72
CA SER A 93 -13.94 8.00 12.31
C SER A 93 -15.45 7.86 12.07
N THR A 94 -16.08 8.87 11.48
CA THR A 94 -17.51 8.84 11.14
C THR A 94 -17.83 8.03 9.88
N THR A 95 -16.81 7.72 9.07
CA THR A 95 -16.93 6.93 7.83
C THR A 95 -16.58 5.45 8.01
N PHE A 96 -16.16 5.05 9.22
CA PHE A 96 -15.80 3.68 9.56
C PHE A 96 -16.98 2.70 9.38
N ARG A 97 -16.73 1.57 8.71
CA ARG A 97 -17.68 0.46 8.57
C ARG A 97 -16.96 -0.87 8.64
N ARG A 98 -17.64 -1.91 9.13
CA ARG A 98 -17.08 -3.27 9.18
C ARG A 98 -17.38 -4.00 7.87
N ALA A 99 -16.44 -4.82 7.38
CA ALA A 99 -16.74 -5.76 6.30
C ALA A 99 -17.51 -6.95 6.89
N GLY A 100 -18.71 -7.24 6.37
CA GLY A 100 -19.56 -8.32 6.87
C GLY A 100 -19.03 -9.73 6.52
N CYS A 101 -19.42 -10.75 7.30
CA CYS A 101 -18.99 -12.14 7.08
C CYS A 101 -19.30 -12.67 5.68
N ASN A 102 -20.50 -12.37 5.19
CA ASN A 102 -21.00 -12.86 3.91
C ASN A 102 -20.74 -11.87 2.75
N SER A 103 -19.90 -10.84 2.96
CA SER A 103 -19.56 -9.92 1.88
C SER A 103 -18.68 -10.62 0.85
N ARG A 104 -18.83 -10.25 -0.43
CA ARG A 104 -18.00 -10.78 -1.52
C ARG A 104 -16.52 -10.58 -1.20
N GLU A 105 -16.16 -9.44 -0.65
CA GLU A 105 -14.79 -9.07 -0.32
C GLU A 105 -14.23 -9.92 0.82
N CYS A 106 -15.05 -10.32 1.79
CA CYS A 106 -14.59 -11.24 2.83
C CYS A 106 -14.21 -12.63 2.26
N PHE A 107 -14.95 -13.12 1.25
CA PHE A 107 -14.55 -14.33 0.54
C PHE A 107 -13.25 -14.13 -0.26
N VAL A 108 -13.05 -12.96 -0.88
CA VAL A 108 -11.79 -12.63 -1.56
C VAL A 108 -10.63 -12.55 -0.57
N VAL A 109 -10.81 -12.00 0.63
CA VAL A 109 -9.79 -12.01 1.70
C VAL A 109 -9.38 -13.44 2.05
N LYS A 110 -10.35 -14.35 2.20
CA LYS A 110 -10.07 -15.76 2.49
C LYS A 110 -9.21 -16.41 1.40
N ASP A 111 -9.60 -16.25 0.13
CA ASP A 111 -8.88 -16.81 -1.02
C ASP A 111 -7.49 -16.17 -1.19
N ALA A 112 -7.42 -14.85 -1.13
CA ALA A 112 -6.21 -14.07 -1.36
C ALA A 112 -5.12 -14.37 -0.33
N LEU A 113 -5.51 -14.54 0.95
CA LEU A 113 -4.61 -14.83 2.06
C LEU A 113 -4.51 -16.33 2.38
N LYS A 114 -5.18 -17.19 1.61
CA LYS A 114 -5.20 -18.66 1.80
C LYS A 114 -5.54 -19.06 3.25
N LEU A 115 -6.54 -18.40 3.84
CA LEU A 115 -6.92 -18.67 5.24
C LEU A 115 -7.61 -20.04 5.34
N GLU A 116 -7.03 -20.93 6.14
CA GLU A 116 -7.52 -22.32 6.32
C GLU A 116 -8.73 -22.40 7.28
N PHE A 117 -8.92 -21.39 8.12
CA PHE A 117 -9.97 -21.34 9.15
C PHE A 117 -11.13 -20.41 8.75
N ALA A 118 -12.18 -20.40 9.59
CA ALA A 118 -13.29 -19.46 9.45
C ALA A 118 -12.79 -18.02 9.61
N ASN A 119 -12.93 -17.19 8.57
CA ASN A 119 -12.42 -15.83 8.55
C ASN A 119 -13.49 -14.81 8.97
N CYS A 120 -14.32 -15.14 9.97
CA CYS A 120 -15.31 -14.20 10.49
C CYS A 120 -15.55 -14.30 12.00
N MET A 121 -15.81 -13.15 12.61
CA MET A 121 -16.40 -13.03 13.95
C MET A 121 -17.92 -12.85 13.83
N GLU A 122 -18.65 -13.97 13.84
CA GLU A 122 -20.11 -14.00 13.63
C GLU A 122 -20.89 -13.11 14.61
N LYS A 123 -20.49 -13.10 15.89
CA LYS A 123 -21.16 -12.32 16.95
C LYS A 123 -21.30 -10.83 16.62
N VAL A 124 -20.37 -10.27 15.85
CA VAL A 124 -20.38 -8.85 15.44
C VAL A 124 -20.43 -8.68 13.91
N ASN A 125 -20.68 -9.77 13.18
CA ASN A 125 -20.70 -9.85 11.72
C ASN A 125 -19.51 -9.11 11.09
N THR A 126 -18.28 -9.55 11.40
CA THR A 126 -17.05 -8.86 10.95
C THR A 126 -16.01 -9.82 10.43
N CYS A 127 -15.64 -9.62 9.17
CA CYS A 127 -14.61 -10.36 8.48
C CYS A 127 -13.27 -10.23 9.21
N LEU A 128 -12.55 -11.33 9.31
CA LEU A 128 -11.24 -11.42 9.95
C LEU A 128 -10.16 -11.72 8.91
N TYR A 129 -8.94 -11.32 9.24
CA TYR A 129 -7.76 -11.66 8.47
C TYR A 129 -6.58 -11.94 9.40
N SER A 130 -5.62 -12.69 8.89
CA SER A 130 -4.31 -12.91 9.51
C SER A 130 -3.28 -13.02 8.40
N MET A 131 -2.14 -12.37 8.57
CA MET A 131 -1.01 -12.42 7.66
C MET A 131 0.26 -12.68 8.45
N ILE A 132 1.12 -13.52 7.90
CA ILE A 132 2.41 -13.89 8.47
C ILE A 132 3.49 -13.42 7.49
N TYR A 133 4.52 -12.80 8.02
CA TYR A 133 5.66 -12.27 7.28
C TYR A 133 6.95 -13.00 7.69
N GLU A 134 7.94 -12.92 6.80
CA GLU A 134 9.33 -13.29 7.06
C GLU A 134 9.54 -14.63 7.79
N GLY A 135 8.79 -15.67 7.40
CA GLY A 135 8.98 -17.02 7.92
C GLY A 135 8.39 -17.27 9.31
N GLY A 136 7.52 -16.39 9.83
CA GLY A 136 6.70 -16.67 11.02
C GLY A 136 6.90 -15.74 12.21
N TRP A 137 7.99 -14.97 12.25
CA TRP A 137 8.29 -14.14 13.41
C TRP A 137 7.50 -12.82 13.44
N ALA A 138 7.09 -12.32 12.27
CA ALA A 138 6.25 -11.15 12.12
C ALA A 138 4.85 -11.57 11.67
N TYR A 139 3.82 -10.96 12.23
CA TYR A 139 2.43 -11.19 11.86
C TYR A 139 1.55 -10.00 12.18
N THR A 140 0.39 -9.98 11.53
CA THR A 140 -0.69 -9.02 11.79
C THR A 140 -2.02 -9.75 11.68
N ALA A 141 -2.91 -9.51 12.63
CA ALA A 141 -4.23 -10.12 12.63
C ALA A 141 -5.26 -9.17 13.24
N SER A 142 -6.51 -9.26 12.74
CA SER A 142 -7.74 -8.72 13.35
C SER A 142 -8.84 -8.66 12.28
N LYS A 143 -9.44 -7.48 12.06
CA LYS A 143 -10.70 -7.26 11.37
C LYS A 143 -10.43 -6.58 10.03
N VAL A 144 -11.17 -6.99 9.01
CA VAL A 144 -11.26 -6.27 7.74
C VAL A 144 -12.38 -5.23 7.85
N VAL A 145 -12.05 -4.00 7.48
CA VAL A 145 -12.92 -2.84 7.65
C VAL A 145 -12.87 -1.97 6.40
N TRP A 146 -13.80 -1.01 6.36
CA TRP A 146 -13.86 0.05 5.37
C TRP A 146 -13.75 1.39 6.07
N ASP A 147 -13.01 2.30 5.46
CA ASP A 147 -13.06 3.71 5.82
C ASP A 147 -12.70 4.58 4.61
N ASN A 148 -12.76 5.90 4.75
CA ASN A 148 -12.32 6.80 3.70
C ASN A 148 -10.79 6.83 3.63
N LEU A 149 -10.23 6.56 2.46
CA LEU A 149 -8.81 6.75 2.15
C LEU A 149 -8.65 8.02 1.32
N ILE A 150 -7.68 8.86 1.68
CA ILE A 150 -7.26 10.03 0.92
C ILE A 150 -5.77 9.92 0.62
N ILE A 151 -5.43 9.99 -0.67
CA ILE A 151 -4.06 9.92 -1.19
C ILE A 151 -3.85 10.95 -2.32
N GLY A 152 -2.59 11.32 -2.55
CA GLY A 152 -2.26 12.39 -3.49
C GLY A 152 -2.89 13.70 -3.06
N THR A 153 -3.36 14.51 -4.02
CA THR A 153 -4.10 15.75 -3.69
C THR A 153 -5.60 15.51 -3.61
N ASN A 154 -6.16 14.63 -4.45
CA ASN A 154 -7.60 14.60 -4.71
C ASN A 154 -8.23 13.20 -4.81
N ILE A 155 -7.47 12.10 -4.64
CA ILE A 155 -8.06 10.77 -4.68
C ILE A 155 -8.68 10.47 -3.30
N SER A 156 -10.00 10.33 -3.26
CA SER A 156 -10.77 9.86 -2.10
C SER A 156 -11.62 8.66 -2.49
N LEU A 157 -11.58 7.58 -1.72
CA LEU A 157 -12.40 6.39 -1.95
C LEU A 157 -12.76 5.68 -0.64
N SER A 158 -13.85 4.92 -0.68
CA SER A 158 -14.10 3.91 0.35
C SER A 158 -13.10 2.78 0.16
N PHE A 159 -12.21 2.62 1.14
CA PHE A 159 -11.08 1.74 1.07
C PHE A 159 -11.21 0.62 2.08
N MET A 160 -11.02 -0.61 1.61
CA MET A 160 -10.99 -1.78 2.45
C MET A 160 -9.57 -2.10 2.89
N PHE A 161 -9.38 -2.34 4.18
CA PHE A 161 -8.07 -2.66 4.75
C PHE A 161 -8.21 -3.50 6.02
N GLY A 162 -7.11 -4.10 6.43
CA GLY A 162 -6.94 -4.75 7.72
C GLY A 162 -6.73 -3.72 8.82
N CYS A 163 -7.63 -3.66 9.79
CA CYS A 163 -7.47 -2.85 10.98
C CYS A 163 -6.88 -3.72 12.09
N SER A 164 -5.55 -3.71 12.18
CA SER A 164 -4.77 -4.64 12.99
C SER A 164 -4.83 -4.28 14.47
N LEU A 165 -5.28 -5.22 15.30
CA LEU A 165 -5.26 -5.05 16.75
C LEU A 165 -4.16 -5.90 17.39
N ASP A 166 -3.72 -6.97 16.72
CA ASP A 166 -2.61 -7.82 17.15
C ASP A 166 -1.50 -7.77 16.09
N VAL A 167 -0.37 -7.17 16.44
CA VAL A 167 0.75 -6.97 15.52
C VAL A 167 2.07 -7.28 16.23
N GLU A 168 2.81 -8.25 15.69
CA GLU A 168 4.24 -8.44 15.97
C GLU A 168 5.00 -8.13 14.69
N TYR A 169 5.89 -7.13 14.75
CA TYR A 169 6.56 -6.59 13.57
C TYR A 169 8.02 -6.22 13.86
N GLY A 170 8.57 -6.76 14.96
CA GLY A 170 9.97 -6.62 15.35
C GLY A 170 10.38 -5.16 15.49
N ASN A 171 11.46 -4.79 14.78
CA ASN A 171 12.09 -3.47 14.88
C ASN A 171 11.63 -2.46 13.83
N TYR A 172 10.78 -2.86 12.88
CA TYR A 172 10.11 -1.93 11.95
C TYR A 172 9.18 -1.01 12.73
N LYS A 173 8.79 0.16 12.20
CA LYS A 173 8.05 1.19 12.99
C LYS A 173 6.98 1.96 12.21
N GLU A 174 6.69 1.57 10.99
CA GLU A 174 5.66 2.15 10.14
C GLU A 174 4.26 1.84 10.71
N ALA A 175 3.25 2.60 10.27
CA ALA A 175 1.88 2.44 10.73
C ALA A 175 1.19 1.20 10.16
N GLY A 176 1.76 0.59 9.13
CA GLY A 176 1.21 -0.58 8.42
C GLY A 176 1.79 -0.72 7.03
N THR A 177 1.13 -1.48 6.16
CA THR A 177 1.56 -1.69 4.77
C THR A 177 0.43 -1.56 3.78
N VAL A 178 0.76 -1.19 2.54
CA VAL A 178 -0.15 -1.26 1.39
C VAL A 178 0.26 -2.37 0.45
N GLY A 179 -0.68 -3.28 0.17
CA GLY A 179 -0.44 -4.42 -0.70
C GLY A 179 -0.68 -4.07 -2.16
N PHE A 180 0.33 -4.27 -3.00
CA PHE A 180 0.27 -4.08 -4.46
C PHE A 180 -0.03 -5.37 -5.23
N GLY A 181 -0.63 -6.36 -4.55
CA GLY A 181 -1.08 -7.60 -5.17
C GLY A 181 -2.17 -7.41 -6.24
N THR A 182 -2.57 -8.54 -6.82
CA THR A 182 -3.45 -8.63 -8.01
C THR A 182 -4.94 -8.77 -7.69
N THR A 183 -5.28 -8.89 -6.40
CA THR A 183 -6.65 -9.16 -5.96
C THR A 183 -7.43 -7.87 -5.78
N SER A 184 -8.75 -7.91 -5.92
CA SER A 184 -9.62 -6.71 -5.78
C SER A 184 -9.55 -6.02 -4.41
N ILE A 185 -8.90 -6.65 -3.42
CA ILE A 185 -8.68 -6.10 -2.07
C ILE A 185 -7.31 -5.40 -1.94
N SER A 186 -6.48 -5.45 -2.96
CA SER A 186 -5.17 -4.83 -2.97
C SER A 186 -5.25 -3.33 -3.18
N PHE A 187 -4.36 -2.57 -2.55
CA PHE A 187 -4.33 -1.11 -2.65
C PHE A 187 -4.35 -0.66 -4.11
N PHE A 188 -3.47 -1.22 -4.93
CA PHE A 188 -3.37 -0.85 -6.33
C PHE A 188 -4.66 -1.15 -7.10
N GLU A 189 -5.31 -2.31 -6.86
CA GLU A 189 -6.58 -2.67 -7.50
C GLU A 189 -7.74 -1.78 -7.06
N GLN A 190 -7.81 -1.46 -5.76
CA GLN A 190 -8.86 -0.57 -5.23
C GLN A 190 -8.71 0.84 -5.81
N VAL A 191 -7.51 1.42 -5.78
CA VAL A 191 -7.27 2.77 -6.29
C VAL A 191 -7.42 2.84 -7.80
N SER A 192 -6.85 1.88 -8.55
CA SER A 192 -6.97 1.85 -10.02
C SER A 192 -8.42 1.75 -10.48
N SER A 193 -9.29 1.08 -9.72
CA SER A 193 -10.73 1.05 -9.99
C SER A 193 -11.40 2.41 -9.80
N GLN A 194 -10.98 3.19 -8.80
CA GLN A 194 -11.51 4.53 -8.53
C GLN A 194 -11.09 5.54 -9.61
N ILE A 195 -9.84 5.48 -10.06
CA ILE A 195 -9.30 6.40 -11.10
C ILE A 195 -9.58 5.92 -12.53
N ASN A 196 -10.12 4.70 -12.68
CA ASN A 196 -10.35 4.04 -13.96
C ASN A 196 -9.09 3.96 -14.86
N TYR A 197 -7.93 3.73 -14.25
CA TYR A 197 -6.66 3.57 -14.95
C TYR A 197 -5.73 2.65 -14.16
N LYS A 198 -5.23 1.59 -14.80
CA LYS A 198 -4.47 0.53 -14.14
C LYS A 198 -2.99 0.55 -14.53
N ALA A 199 -2.31 1.62 -14.12
CA ALA A 199 -0.86 1.72 -14.17
C ALA A 199 -0.36 2.55 -13.00
N PHE A 200 0.92 2.38 -12.69
CA PHE A 200 1.63 3.26 -11.79
C PHE A 200 3.03 3.51 -12.31
N SER A 201 3.59 4.65 -11.93
CA SER A 201 4.99 4.99 -12.13
C SER A 201 5.58 5.44 -10.82
N TYR A 202 6.87 5.26 -10.63
CA TYR A 202 7.54 5.71 -9.43
C TYR A 202 8.94 6.22 -9.71
N CYS A 203 9.38 7.12 -8.85
CA CYS A 203 10.73 7.62 -8.75
C CYS A 203 11.13 7.45 -7.29
N LEU A 204 11.95 6.46 -6.98
CA LEU A 204 12.34 6.15 -5.60
C LEU A 204 13.36 7.19 -5.09
N PRO A 205 13.26 7.64 -3.83
CA PRO A 205 14.28 8.50 -3.25
C PRO A 205 15.65 7.80 -3.26
N SER A 206 16.71 8.60 -3.40
CA SER A 206 18.09 8.08 -3.47
C SER A 206 18.72 7.89 -2.09
N ASN A 207 18.22 8.67 -1.12
CA ASN A 207 18.58 8.67 0.30
C ASN A 207 17.49 9.42 1.10
N GLU A 208 17.63 9.40 2.43
CA GLU A 208 16.69 10.01 3.40
C GLU A 208 16.50 11.54 3.29
N THR A 209 17.36 12.25 2.55
CA THR A 209 17.23 13.72 2.36
C THR A 209 16.45 14.09 1.10
N THR A 210 16.12 13.11 0.25
CA THR A 210 15.36 13.31 -0.99
C THR A 210 13.97 12.70 -0.88
N THR A 211 12.98 13.34 -1.49
CA THR A 211 11.62 12.80 -1.62
C THR A 211 11.42 12.29 -3.03
N GLY A 212 11.06 11.02 -3.14
CA GLY A 212 10.60 10.41 -4.39
C GLY A 212 9.11 10.63 -4.59
N TYR A 213 8.54 10.04 -5.64
CA TYR A 213 7.09 10.10 -5.88
C TYR A 213 6.58 8.85 -6.58
N MET A 214 5.31 8.55 -6.38
CA MET A 214 4.55 7.54 -7.12
C MET A 214 3.33 8.20 -7.74
N ASN A 215 3.09 7.98 -9.03
CA ASN A 215 1.83 8.33 -9.68
C ASN A 215 1.01 7.07 -9.90
N LEU A 216 -0.27 7.14 -9.58
CA LEU A 216 -1.26 6.12 -9.89
C LEU A 216 -2.14 6.66 -11.02
N GLY A 217 -2.11 6.02 -12.18
CA GLY A 217 -2.84 6.46 -13.36
C GLY A 217 -1.97 6.72 -14.57
N ASP A 218 -2.47 7.56 -15.48
CA ASP A 218 -1.82 7.86 -16.74
C ASP A 218 -0.61 8.78 -16.54
N TYR A 219 0.52 8.43 -17.17
CA TYR A 219 1.74 9.22 -17.18
C TYR A 219 1.90 10.05 -18.48
N SER A 220 0.94 9.98 -19.40
CA SER A 220 1.01 10.55 -20.76
C SER A 220 1.18 12.07 -20.84
N GLY A 221 1.01 12.81 -19.74
CA GLY A 221 1.17 14.27 -19.69
C GLY A 221 2.59 14.79 -20.04
N GLN A 222 3.59 13.92 -20.18
CA GLN A 222 5.01 14.27 -20.35
C GLN A 222 5.58 14.10 -21.77
N GLY A 223 4.74 13.87 -22.79
CA GLY A 223 5.19 13.82 -24.19
C GLY A 223 5.43 12.40 -24.74
N ALA A 224 5.46 12.28 -26.06
CA ALA A 224 5.12 11.09 -26.85
C ALA A 224 6.00 9.82 -26.75
N HIS A 225 6.78 9.61 -25.68
CA HIS A 225 7.68 8.45 -25.57
C HIS A 225 7.66 7.75 -24.21
N VAL A 226 6.49 7.68 -23.55
CA VAL A 226 6.32 6.84 -22.35
C VAL A 226 6.32 5.37 -22.76
N LEU A 227 7.29 4.60 -22.27
CA LEU A 227 7.34 3.15 -22.43
C LEU A 227 6.78 2.47 -21.18
N TYR A 228 5.96 1.46 -21.40
CA TYR A 228 5.37 0.67 -20.33
C TYR A 228 5.99 -0.71 -20.26
N THR A 229 6.10 -1.20 -19.03
CA THR A 229 6.41 -2.60 -18.78
C THR A 229 5.14 -3.31 -18.36
N PRO A 230 4.68 -4.32 -19.11
CA PRO A 230 3.53 -5.12 -18.70
C PRO A 230 3.80 -5.86 -17.38
N LEU A 231 2.88 -5.74 -16.45
CA LEU A 231 2.82 -6.54 -15.22
C LEU A 231 1.84 -7.68 -15.44
N PHE A 232 2.27 -8.91 -15.19
CA PHE A 232 1.42 -10.10 -15.31
C PHE A 232 1.14 -10.69 -13.95
N GLN A 233 0.00 -11.37 -13.80
CA GLN A 233 -0.31 -12.09 -12.57
C GLN A 233 0.58 -13.34 -12.46
N SER A 234 1.23 -13.51 -11.31
CA SER A 234 1.97 -14.74 -10.99
C SER A 234 1.04 -15.96 -10.94
N THR A 235 1.55 -17.11 -11.38
CA THR A 235 0.80 -18.37 -11.37
C THR A 235 0.64 -18.97 -9.97
N PHE A 236 1.55 -18.68 -9.05
CA PHE A 236 1.61 -19.32 -7.72
C PHE A 236 1.19 -18.40 -6.58
N THR A 237 1.30 -17.09 -6.81
CA THR A 237 1.05 -16.03 -5.84
C THR A 237 0.04 -15.05 -6.40
N LYS A 238 -0.66 -14.34 -5.51
CA LYS A 238 -1.59 -13.28 -5.90
C LYS A 238 -0.86 -11.95 -6.14
N THR A 239 0.35 -11.99 -6.70
CA THR A 239 1.23 -10.82 -6.90
C THR A 239 1.47 -10.56 -8.39
N TYR A 240 1.87 -9.34 -8.71
CA TYR A 240 2.37 -9.02 -10.04
C TYR A 240 3.77 -9.58 -10.24
N SER A 241 4.11 -9.84 -11.50
CA SER A 241 5.41 -10.32 -11.94
C SER A 241 5.80 -9.64 -13.25
N LEU A 242 7.11 -9.57 -13.46
CA LEU A 242 7.74 -8.99 -14.63
C LEU A 242 8.45 -10.08 -15.42
N THR A 243 8.42 -9.98 -16.74
CA THR A 243 9.29 -10.81 -17.58
C THR A 243 10.67 -10.16 -17.64
N VAL A 244 11.69 -10.90 -17.21
CA VAL A 244 13.09 -10.49 -17.36
C VAL A 244 13.62 -11.10 -18.65
N GLU A 245 13.83 -10.27 -19.68
CA GLU A 245 14.35 -10.72 -20.98
C GLU A 245 15.86 -10.99 -20.96
N GLY A 246 16.59 -10.36 -20.04
CA GLY A 246 18.03 -10.56 -19.89
C GLY A 246 18.61 -9.72 -18.76
N ILE A 247 19.80 -10.12 -18.30
CA ILE A 247 20.62 -9.38 -17.35
C ILE A 247 21.96 -9.11 -18.04
N VAL A 248 22.33 -7.84 -18.17
CA VAL A 248 23.61 -7.43 -18.73
C VAL A 248 24.41 -6.73 -17.64
N ALA A 249 25.59 -7.26 -17.33
CA ALA A 249 26.55 -6.63 -16.44
C ALA A 249 27.69 -6.03 -17.28
N ASN A 250 28.11 -4.80 -16.97
CA ASN A 250 29.17 -4.07 -17.68
C ASN A 250 28.90 -3.89 -19.20
N GLY A 251 27.63 -3.70 -19.57
CA GLY A 251 27.24 -3.40 -20.97
C GLY A 251 27.51 -1.97 -21.41
#